data_AF-A0A2N9Y7V7-F1
#
_entry.id   AF-A0A2N9Y7V7-F1
#
_cell.length_a   1.000
_cell.length_b   1.000
_cell.length_c   1.000
_cell.angle_alpha   90.00
_cell.angle_beta   90.00
_cell.angle_gamma   90.00
#
_symmetry.space_group_name_H-M   'P 1'
#
loop_
_entity.id
_entity.type
_entity.pdbx_description
1 polymer ?
#
loop_
_entity_poly.entity_id
_entity_poly.type
_entity_poly.pdbx_seq_one_letter_code
_entity_poly.pdbx_strand_id
1 'polypeptide(L)'
;METGRAPIGFDGKPVELHHLSQTPEGPIAEMSHESHKKYTSVIHNNPKKHQSLIEREKFKKWREEYWKERAKGYREQKNTNLGGIIDMRWGIIGIDFNRWEQEHRQ
;
A
#
# COMPACT_ATOMS: atom_id res chain seq x y z
N MET A 1 4.86 -6.27 -10.52
CA MET A 1 5.86 -5.50 -9.75
C MET A 1 7.13 -5.22 -10.56
N GLU A 2 7.81 -6.22 -11.14
CA GLU A 2 9.10 -6.02 -11.84
C GLU A 2 9.09 -4.96 -12.96
N THR A 3 7.95 -4.78 -13.63
CA THR A 3 7.76 -3.76 -14.67
C THR A 3 7.23 -2.43 -14.13
N GLY A 4 7.32 -2.18 -12.81
CA GLY A 4 6.75 -0.99 -12.15
C GLY A 4 5.22 -1.00 -11.98
N ARG A 5 4.56 -2.11 -12.34
CA ARG A 5 3.11 -2.28 -12.15
C ARG A 5 2.80 -2.86 -10.78
N ALA A 6 1.77 -2.31 -10.12
CA ALA A 6 1.22 -2.84 -8.88
C ALA A 6 0.84 -4.32 -9.04
N PRO A 7 1.00 -5.14 -7.98
CA PRO A 7 0.42 -6.48 -7.96
C PRO A 7 -1.11 -6.39 -7.89
N ILE A 8 -1.78 -7.49 -8.21
CA ILE A 8 -3.22 -7.62 -7.99
C ILE A 8 -3.46 -7.99 -6.52
N GLY A 9 -4.29 -7.22 -5.85
CA GLY A 9 -4.74 -7.43 -4.47
C GLY A 9 -5.80 -8.52 -4.36
N PHE A 10 -6.17 -8.85 -3.13
CA PHE A 10 -7.17 -9.88 -2.84
C PHE A 10 -8.57 -9.54 -3.36
N ASP A 11 -8.85 -8.26 -3.59
CA ASP A 11 -10.08 -7.73 -4.20
C ASP A 11 -10.07 -7.83 -5.74
N GLY A 12 -9.08 -8.49 -6.32
CA GLY A 12 -8.94 -8.68 -7.76
C GLY A 12 -8.53 -7.41 -8.52
N LYS A 13 -8.16 -6.32 -7.80
CA LYS A 13 -7.77 -5.04 -8.38
C LYS A 13 -6.31 -4.71 -8.08
N PRO A 14 -5.67 -3.79 -8.83
CA PRO A 14 -4.31 -3.35 -8.51
C PRO A 14 -4.25 -2.78 -7.09
N VAL A 15 -3.24 -3.19 -6.32
CA VAL A 15 -2.96 -2.61 -4.99
C VAL A 15 -2.66 -1.13 -5.14
N GLU A 16 -3.27 -0.32 -4.27
CA GLU A 16 -3.14 1.13 -4.26
C GLU A 16 -2.15 1.57 -3.16
N LEU A 17 -1.40 2.63 -3.45
CA LEU A 17 -0.45 3.24 -2.52
C LEU A 17 -1.05 4.53 -1.97
N HIS A 18 -1.09 4.65 -0.64
CA HIS A 18 -1.62 5.81 0.05
C HIS A 18 -0.56 6.41 0.98
N HIS A 19 -0.26 7.71 0.84
CA HIS A 19 0.58 8.42 1.80
C HIS A 19 -0.25 8.84 3.00
N LEU A 20 0.05 8.30 4.18
CA LEU A 20 -0.73 8.57 5.41
C LEU A 20 -0.78 10.06 5.77
N SER A 21 0.32 10.78 5.51
CA SER A 21 0.44 12.22 5.79
C SER A 21 0.08 13.12 4.60
N GLN A 22 -0.30 12.56 3.45
CA GLN A 22 -0.54 13.32 2.21
C GLN A 22 0.67 14.18 1.77
N THR A 23 1.87 13.78 2.17
CA THR A 23 3.16 14.37 1.78
C THR A 23 4.01 13.32 1.06
N PRO A 24 4.83 13.70 0.08
CA PRO A 24 5.71 12.77 -0.64
C PRO A 24 6.71 12.02 0.26
N GLU A 25 7.11 12.63 1.38
CA GLU A 25 8.07 12.07 2.33
C GLU A 25 7.41 11.27 3.47
N GLY A 26 6.07 11.23 3.49
CA GLY A 26 5.31 10.57 4.54
C GLY A 26 5.32 9.04 4.42
N PRO A 27 4.96 8.31 5.48
CA PRO A 27 4.81 6.87 5.40
C PRO A 27 3.78 6.45 4.35
N ILE A 28 4.08 5.36 3.63
CA ILE A 28 3.21 4.78 2.60
C ILE A 28 2.51 3.52 3.10
N ALA A 29 1.22 3.38 2.79
CA ALA A 29 0.44 2.18 3.00
C ALA A 29 0.07 1.52 1.67
N GLU A 30 0.31 0.21 1.56
CA GLU A 30 -0.24 -0.65 0.51
C GLU A 30 -1.65 -1.07 0.93
N MET A 31 -2.68 -0.81 0.10
CA MET A 31 -4.06 -1.16 0.42
C MET A 31 -4.83 -1.69 -0.78
N SER A 32 -5.88 -2.47 -0.53
CA SER A 32 -6.81 -2.86 -1.58
C SER A 32 -7.60 -1.65 -2.09
N HIS A 33 -8.03 -1.70 -3.34
CA HIS A 33 -8.83 -0.65 -3.93
C HIS A 33 -10.18 -0.50 -3.21
N GLU A 34 -10.79 -1.62 -2.79
CA GLU A 34 -12.03 -1.59 -2.02
C GLU A 34 -11.87 -0.89 -0.67
N SER A 35 -10.77 -1.15 0.06
CA SER A 35 -10.48 -0.47 1.33
C SER A 35 -10.20 1.02 1.11
N HIS A 36 -9.39 1.37 0.11
CA HIS A 36 -9.11 2.78 -0.21
C HIS A 36 -10.38 3.56 -0.56
N LYS A 37 -11.32 2.91 -1.25
CA LYS A 37 -12.64 3.47 -1.56
C LYS A 37 -13.53 3.56 -0.32
N LYS A 38 -13.64 2.50 0.48
CA LYS A 38 -14.51 2.44 1.66
C LYS A 38 -14.10 3.46 2.72
N TYR A 39 -12.80 3.58 2.98
CA TYR A 39 -12.25 4.45 4.04
C TYR A 39 -11.75 5.79 3.51
N THR A 40 -12.15 6.18 2.30
CA THR A 40 -11.66 7.42 1.65
C THR A 40 -11.86 8.65 2.52
N SER A 41 -13.01 8.75 3.21
CA SER A 41 -13.32 9.88 4.09
C SER A 41 -12.47 9.93 5.35
N VAL A 42 -11.91 8.81 5.79
CA VAL A 42 -11.04 8.69 6.97
C VAL A 42 -9.61 8.99 6.60
N ILE A 43 -9.11 8.34 5.54
CA ILE A 43 -7.70 8.42 5.11
C ILE A 43 -7.39 9.69 4.30
N HIS A 44 -8.41 10.33 3.72
CA HIS A 44 -8.31 11.67 3.13
C HIS A 44 -9.01 12.73 3.99
N ASN A 45 -9.24 12.44 5.29
CA ASN A 45 -9.80 13.43 6.20
C ASN A 45 -8.79 14.56 6.43
N ASN A 46 -8.82 15.56 5.56
CA ASN A 46 -8.02 16.75 5.72
C ASN A 46 -8.95 17.92 6.06
N PRO A 47 -8.84 18.53 7.25
CA PRO A 47 -9.79 19.53 7.71
C PRO A 47 -9.53 20.88 7.04
N LYS A 48 -9.85 21.04 5.74
CA LYS A 48 -9.79 22.31 4.97
C LYS A 48 -8.45 23.09 5.01
N LYS A 49 -7.42 22.61 5.74
CA LYS A 49 -6.19 23.34 6.11
C LYS A 49 -4.90 22.71 5.58
N HIS A 50 -4.91 21.44 5.18
CA HIS A 50 -3.79 20.87 4.44
C HIS A 50 -4.31 20.33 3.11
N GLN A 51 -3.89 20.93 1.99
CA GLN A 51 -4.07 20.29 0.69
C GLN A 51 -3.00 19.21 0.54
N SER A 52 -3.27 18.16 -0.24
CA SER A 52 -2.26 17.17 -0.57
C SER A 52 -1.07 17.86 -1.23
N LEU A 53 0.14 17.66 -0.70
CA LEU A 53 1.38 18.19 -1.28
C LEU A 53 1.93 17.25 -2.38
N ILE A 54 1.18 16.20 -2.70
CA ILE A 54 1.57 15.20 -3.69
C ILE A 54 1.31 15.74 -5.09
N GLU A 55 2.40 15.99 -5.81
CA GLU A 55 2.34 16.23 -7.24
C GLU A 55 2.09 14.90 -7.99
N ARG A 56 1.00 14.86 -8.77
CA ARG A 56 0.51 13.61 -9.38
C ARG A 56 1.50 12.96 -10.36
N GLU A 57 2.20 13.74 -11.17
CA GLU A 57 3.15 13.21 -12.15
C GLU A 57 4.42 12.68 -11.48
N LYS A 58 4.96 13.39 -10.48
CA LYS A 58 6.04 12.85 -9.63
C LYS A 58 5.62 11.57 -8.93
N PHE A 59 4.41 11.53 -8.36
CA PHE A 59 3.92 10.33 -7.68
C PHE A 59 3.73 9.15 -8.63
N LYS A 60 3.32 9.39 -9.88
CA LYS A 60 3.22 8.34 -10.90
C LYS A 60 4.59 7.71 -11.18
N LYS A 61 5.64 8.52 -11.38
CA LYS A 61 7.01 8.03 -11.59
C LYS A 61 7.54 7.29 -10.36
N TRP A 62 7.40 7.89 -9.19
CA TRP A 62 7.82 7.29 -7.92
C TRP A 62 7.14 5.94 -7.68
N ARG A 63 5.86 5.80 -7.98
CA ARG A 63 5.12 4.53 -7.84
C ARG A 63 5.69 3.42 -8.72
N GLU A 64 6.12 3.73 -9.94
CA GLU A 64 6.75 2.74 -10.80
C GLU A 64 8.07 2.24 -10.21
N GLU A 65 8.87 3.15 -9.66
CA GLU A 65 10.13 2.81 -8.96
C GLU A 65 9.85 1.99 -7.70
N TYR A 66 8.89 2.42 -6.88
CA TYR A 66 8.45 1.71 -5.68
C TYR A 66 8.15 0.24 -5.98
N TRP A 67 7.34 -0.04 -7.01
CA TRP A 67 6.98 -1.43 -7.34
C TRP A 67 8.15 -2.25 -7.90
N LYS A 68 9.09 -1.62 -8.61
CA LYS A 68 10.32 -2.30 -9.07
C LYS A 68 11.21 -2.69 -7.88
N GLU A 69 11.39 -1.78 -6.93
CA GLU A 69 12.15 -2.06 -5.69
C GLU A 69 11.43 -3.10 -4.83
N ARG A 70 10.11 -2.99 -4.68
CA ARG A 70 9.30 -3.98 -3.96
C ARG A 70 9.48 -5.39 -4.55
N ALA A 71 9.51 -5.53 -5.88
CA ALA A 71 9.79 -6.79 -6.54
C ALA A 71 11.18 -7.37 -6.20
N LYS A 72 12.21 -6.53 -6.04
CA LYS A 72 13.55 -7.01 -5.64
C LYS A 72 13.50 -7.63 -4.24
N GLY A 73 12.88 -6.94 -3.27
CA GLY A 73 12.72 -7.48 -1.91
C GLY A 73 12.00 -8.83 -1.88
N TYR A 74 10.97 -9.02 -2.70
CA TYR A 74 10.31 -10.33 -2.86
C TYR A 74 11.23 -11.41 -3.48
N ARG A 75 12.08 -11.05 -4.44
CA ARG A 75 13.05 -11.99 -5.03
C ARG A 75 14.14 -12.36 -4.02
N GLU A 76 14.67 -11.40 -3.28
CA GLU A 76 15.64 -11.62 -2.22
C GLU A 76 15.05 -12.54 -1.15
N GLN A 77 13.82 -12.29 -0.68
CA GLN A 77 13.10 -13.19 0.21
C GLN A 77 12.96 -14.61 -0.36
N LYS A 78 12.58 -14.76 -1.65
CA LYS A 78 12.52 -16.07 -2.30
C LYS A 78 13.88 -16.77 -2.36
N ASN A 79 14.96 -16.01 -2.59
CA ASN A 79 16.32 -16.53 -2.67
C ASN A 79 16.89 -16.91 -1.30
N THR A 80 16.41 -16.29 -0.21
CA THR A 80 16.77 -16.65 1.17
C THR A 80 15.97 -17.83 1.73
N ASN A 81 14.88 -18.25 1.08
CA ASN A 81 13.93 -19.27 1.57
C ASN A 81 14.33 -20.75 1.33
N LEU A 82 15.62 -21.07 1.17
CA LEU A 82 16.12 -22.46 1.18
C LEU A 82 16.38 -23.01 2.60
N GLY A 83 15.92 -22.35 3.66
CA GLY A 83 16.02 -22.87 5.03
C GLY A 83 15.27 -22.03 6.05
N GLY A 84 13.99 -22.34 6.28
CA GLY A 84 13.19 -21.76 7.36
C GLY A 84 11.79 -21.39 6.90
N ILE A 85 10.80 -22.12 7.41
CA ILE A 85 9.38 -21.95 7.11
C ILE A 85 8.90 -20.60 7.64
N ILE A 86 8.71 -19.62 6.75
CA ILE A 86 7.73 -18.55 6.94
C ILE A 86 6.89 -18.49 5.66
N ASP A 87 5.71 -19.11 5.72
CA ASP A 87 4.69 -19.01 4.69
C ASP A 87 4.16 -17.56 4.65
N MET A 88 4.80 -16.72 3.82
CA MET A 88 4.36 -15.36 3.50
C MET A 88 3.22 -15.37 2.47
N ARG A 89 2.18 -16.20 2.66
CA ARG A 89 0.91 -16.10 1.92
C ARG A 89 0.22 -14.74 2.10
N TRP A 90 0.71 -13.90 3.02
CA TRP A 90 0.26 -12.54 3.29
C TRP A 90 1.40 -11.49 3.21
N GLY A 91 2.28 -11.56 2.21
CA GLY A 91 3.40 -10.62 2.03
C GLY A 91 3.06 -9.13 1.80
N ILE A 92 1.78 -8.76 1.80
CA ILE A 92 1.33 -7.36 1.87
C ILE A 92 1.07 -7.08 3.35
N ILE A 93 1.88 -6.25 3.99
CA ILE A 93 1.46 -5.57 5.23
C ILE A 93 0.39 -4.56 4.79
N GLY A 94 -0.79 -5.07 4.46
CA GLY A 94 -1.99 -4.30 4.29
C GLY A 94 -2.52 -4.07 5.69
N ILE A 95 -2.76 -2.81 6.03
CA ILE A 95 -3.52 -2.50 7.24
C ILE A 95 -4.87 -3.21 7.08
N ASP A 96 -5.10 -4.26 7.87
CA ASP A 96 -6.37 -4.97 7.88
C ASP A 96 -7.40 -4.13 8.66
N PHE A 97 -8.05 -3.21 7.94
CA PHE A 97 -9.08 -2.35 8.50
C PHE A 97 -10.33 -3.11 8.93
N ASN A 98 -10.51 -4.39 8.57
CA ASN A 98 -11.63 -5.19 9.06
C ASN A 98 -11.48 -5.46 10.57
N ARG A 99 -10.24 -5.60 11.05
CA ARG A 99 -9.96 -5.74 12.48
C ARG A 99 -10.24 -4.45 13.25
N TRP A 100 -9.84 -3.30 12.70
CA TRP A 100 -10.12 -1.97 13.28
C TRP A 100 -11.63 -1.68 13.38
N GLU A 101 -12.41 -2.05 12.35
CA GLU A 101 -13.87 -1.86 12.34
C GLU A 101 -14.60 -2.74 13.38
N GLN A 102 -14.07 -3.92 13.72
CA GLN A 102 -14.62 -4.74 14.80
C GLN A 102 -14.31 -4.17 16.18
N GLU A 103 -13.12 -3.61 16.37
CA GLU A 103 -12.67 -3.03 17.64
C GLU A 103 -13.31 -1.66 17.95
N HIS A 104 -13.89 -0.97 16.96
CA HIS A 104 -14.44 0.39 17.11
C HIS A 104 -15.93 0.53 16.75
N ARG A 105 -16.67 -0.58 16.63
CA ARG A 105 -18.14 -0.54 16.70
C ARG A 105 -18.57 -0.46 18.17
N GLN A 106 -18.98 0.74 18.60
CA GLN A 106 -19.93 0.92 19.70
C GLN A 106 -21.35 0.96 19.13
#